data_AF-A0A2V7N8J7-F1
#
_entry.id   AF-A0A2V7N8J7-F1
#
_cell.length_a   1.000
_cell.length_b   1.000
_cell.length_c   1.000
_cell.angle_alpha   90.00
_cell.angle_beta   90.00
_cell.angle_gamma   90.00
#
_symmetry.space_group_name_H-M   'P 1'
#
loop_
_entity.id
_entity.type
_entity.pdbx_description
1 polymer ?
#
loop_
_entity_poly.entity_id
_entity_poly.type
_entity_poly.pdbx_seq_one_letter_code
_entity_poly.pdbx_strand_id
1 'polypeptide(L)'
;MLSRRGFTLIELLIVVVIIGILAAIAIPKFANTKEKAYIGAMKSDLRNLATAEEAFFYDSTNYTISLAQMNNFSASTGVTLVVNEATPAGWSATASSATTTHKCYLFSGTATPPIGGMIEGRILCQ
;
A
#
# COMPACT_ATOMS: atom_id res chain seq x y z
N MET A 1 -60.13 -5.89 -9.03
CA MET A 1 -59.31 -4.68 -8.84
C MET A 1 -58.24 -4.99 -7.81
N LEU A 2 -56.99 -5.20 -8.21
CA LEU A 2 -55.91 -5.40 -7.25
C LEU A 2 -55.58 -4.07 -6.58
N SER A 3 -55.82 -4.00 -5.27
CA SER A 3 -55.47 -2.85 -4.43
C SER A 3 -53.97 -2.59 -4.51
N ARG A 4 -53.56 -1.48 -5.14
CA ARG A 4 -52.19 -0.99 -5.05
C ARG A 4 -51.96 -0.49 -3.63
N ARG A 5 -51.27 -1.27 -2.81
CA ARG A 5 -50.76 -0.82 -1.50
C ARG A 5 -49.67 0.22 -1.77
N GLY A 6 -49.96 1.48 -1.48
CA GLY A 6 -48.96 2.55 -1.50
C GLY A 6 -48.04 2.43 -0.29
N PHE A 7 -46.75 2.66 -0.48
CA PHE A 7 -45.79 2.85 0.62
C PHE A 7 -46.18 4.09 1.42
N THR A 8 -46.15 4.01 2.75
CA THR A 8 -46.37 5.20 3.58
C THR A 8 -45.10 6.06 3.61
N LEU A 9 -45.27 7.38 3.71
CA LEU A 9 -44.13 8.31 3.85
C LEU A 9 -43.31 8.02 5.12
N ILE A 10 -43.97 7.55 6.19
CA ILE A 10 -43.30 7.23 7.45
C ILE A 10 -42.44 5.96 7.35
N GLU A 11 -42.88 4.95 6.58
CA GLU A 11 -42.08 3.75 6.31
C GLU A 11 -40.82 4.08 5.51
N LEU A 12 -40.90 5.00 4.55
CA LEU A 12 -39.71 5.44 3.83
C LEU A 12 -38.78 6.29 4.71
N LEU A 13 -39.34 7.13 5.58
CA LEU A 13 -38.57 7.98 6.48
C LEU A 13 -37.73 7.17 7.47
N ILE A 14 -38.30 6.14 8.11
CA ILE A 14 -37.54 5.32 9.06
C ILE A 14 -36.42 4.54 8.37
N VAL A 15 -36.64 4.08 7.13
CA VAL A 15 -35.62 3.35 6.36
C VAL A 15 -34.42 4.22 6.04
N VAL A 16 -34.63 5.46 5.56
CA VAL A 16 -33.50 6.36 5.26
C VAL A 16 -32.75 6.78 6.51
N VAL A 17 -33.43 6.90 7.65
CA VAL A 17 -32.79 7.16 8.96
C VAL A 17 -31.89 6.00 9.36
N ILE A 18 -32.38 4.76 9.27
CA ILE A 18 -31.58 3.56 9.62
C ILE A 18 -30.37 3.42 8.68
N ILE A 19 -30.55 3.58 7.36
CA ILE A 19 -29.45 3.54 6.39
C ILE A 19 -28.43 4.66 6.67
N GLY A 20 -28.89 5.86 7.03
CA GLY A 20 -28.04 6.98 7.42
C GLY A 20 -27.15 6.67 8.62
N ILE A 21 -27.70 6.06 9.67
CA ILE A 21 -26.94 5.65 10.86
C ILE A 21 -25.90 4.58 10.51
N LEU A 22 -26.29 3.56 9.73
CA LEU A 22 -25.37 2.50 9.31
C LEU A 22 -24.23 3.04 8.42
N ALA A 23 -24.55 3.93 7.48
CA ALA A 23 -23.57 4.55 6.59
C ALA A 23 -22.56 5.41 7.37
N ALA A 24 -23.03 6.19 8.35
CA ALA A 24 -22.17 7.03 9.18
C ALA A 24 -21.08 6.24 9.93
N ILE A 25 -21.37 5.02 10.37
CA ILE A 25 -20.40 4.14 11.04
C ILE A 25 -19.54 3.38 10.02
N ALA A 26 -20.17 2.88 8.94
CA ALA A 26 -19.50 2.02 7.97
C ALA A 26 -18.45 2.74 7.11
N ILE A 27 -18.73 3.96 6.65
CA ILE A 27 -17.84 4.74 5.76
C ILE A 27 -16.45 4.99 6.37
N PRO A 28 -16.31 5.55 7.59
CA PRO A 28 -14.98 5.78 8.17
C PRO A 28 -14.27 4.46 8.48
N LYS A 29 -15.00 3.41 8.89
CA LYS A 29 -14.42 2.08 9.13
C LYS A 29 -13.85 1.45 7.86
N PHE A 30 -14.56 1.57 6.75
CA PHE A 30 -14.11 1.05 5.45
C PHE A 30 -12.87 1.80 4.95
N ALA A 31 -12.85 3.13 5.06
CA ALA A 31 -11.69 3.94 4.70
C ALA A 31 -10.42 3.53 5.47
N ASN A 32 -10.51 3.41 6.80
CA ASN A 32 -9.40 2.95 7.64
C ASN A 32 -8.94 1.53 7.32
N THR A 33 -9.88 0.63 6.98
CA THR A 33 -9.54 -0.76 6.62
C THR A 33 -8.81 -0.81 5.27
N LYS A 34 -9.25 0.01 4.31
CA LYS A 34 -8.61 0.14 2.99
C LYS A 34 -7.19 0.68 3.13
N GLU A 35 -6.99 1.70 3.96
CA GLU A 35 -5.66 2.25 4.24
C GLU A 35 -4.73 1.20 4.85
N LYS A 36 -5.18 0.46 5.88
CA LYS A 36 -4.40 -0.64 6.48
C LYS A 36 -4.04 -1.73 5.48
N ALA A 37 -4.94 -2.05 4.54
CA ALA A 37 -4.68 -3.01 3.48
C ALA A 37 -3.56 -2.53 2.55
N TYR A 38 -3.57 -1.25 2.14
CA TYR A 38 -2.47 -0.69 1.34
C TYR A 38 -1.15 -0.65 2.10
N ILE A 39 -1.15 -0.31 3.40
CA ILE A 39 0.07 -0.37 4.22
C ILE A 39 0.61 -1.81 4.29
N GLY A 40 -0.27 -2.81 4.41
CA GLY A 40 0.11 -4.22 4.33
C GLY A 40 0.72 -4.59 2.98
N ALA A 41 0.10 -4.16 1.87
CA ALA A 41 0.59 -4.38 0.51
C ALA A 41 1.96 -3.72 0.28
N MET A 42 2.12 -2.45 0.69
CA MET A 42 3.40 -1.73 0.62
C MET A 42 4.53 -2.47 1.35
N LYS A 43 4.25 -3.00 2.55
CA LYS A 43 5.22 -3.81 3.29
C LYS A 43 5.56 -5.12 2.56
N SER A 44 4.56 -5.78 1.98
CA SER A 44 4.77 -7.01 1.22
C SER A 44 5.61 -6.76 -0.03
N ASP A 45 5.29 -5.70 -0.78
CA ASP A 45 6.01 -5.33 -2.00
C ASP A 45 7.48 -4.99 -1.69
N LEU A 46 7.76 -4.27 -0.59
CA LEU A 46 9.14 -3.99 -0.17
C LEU A 46 9.92 -5.26 0.21
N ARG A 47 9.25 -6.27 0.80
CA ARG A 47 9.90 -7.57 1.08
C ARG A 47 10.22 -8.33 -0.20
N ASN A 48 9.25 -8.36 -1.12
CA ASN A 48 9.43 -9.02 -2.41
C ASN A 48 10.53 -8.32 -3.22
N LEU A 49 10.59 -6.98 -3.16
CA LEU A 49 11.66 -6.19 -3.75
C LEU A 49 13.02 -6.56 -3.17
N ALA A 50 13.13 -6.72 -1.85
CA ALA A 50 14.39 -7.12 -1.22
C ALA A 50 14.90 -8.46 -1.76
N THR A 51 14.02 -9.45 -1.88
CA THR A 51 14.36 -10.73 -2.51
C THR A 51 14.75 -10.58 -3.98
N ALA A 52 14.10 -9.68 -4.72
CA ALA A 52 14.40 -9.43 -6.12
C ALA A 52 15.77 -8.73 -6.31
N GLU A 53 16.10 -7.77 -5.45
CA GLU A 53 17.40 -7.09 -5.41
C GLU A 53 18.52 -8.06 -5.03
N GLU A 54 18.31 -8.91 -4.02
CA GLU A 54 19.26 -9.97 -3.66
C GLU A 54 19.49 -10.93 -4.83
N ALA A 55 18.43 -11.39 -5.49
CA ALA A 55 18.54 -12.24 -6.67
C ALA A 55 19.33 -11.57 -7.80
N PHE A 56 19.04 -10.29 -8.10
CA PHE A 56 19.77 -9.54 -9.12
C PHE A 56 21.24 -9.31 -8.75
N PHE A 57 21.54 -9.11 -7.47
CA PHE A 57 22.90 -8.99 -6.97
C PHE A 57 23.69 -10.29 -7.15
N TYR A 58 23.07 -11.46 -6.94
CA TYR A 58 23.72 -12.75 -7.20
C TYR A 58 24.18 -12.90 -8.66
N ASP A 59 23.41 -12.36 -9.61
CA ASP A 59 23.71 -12.48 -11.04
C ASP A 59 24.68 -11.39 -11.55
N SER A 60 24.59 -10.18 -11.01
CA SER A 60 25.26 -8.98 -11.58
C SER A 60 26.26 -8.30 -10.64
N THR A 61 26.39 -8.79 -9.40
CA THR A 61 27.22 -8.22 -8.30
C THR A 61 26.92 -6.76 -7.98
N ASN A 62 25.74 -6.28 -8.39
CA ASN A 62 25.26 -4.92 -8.18
C ASN A 62 23.76 -4.95 -7.89
N TYR A 63 23.27 -4.01 -7.08
CA TYR A 63 21.84 -3.72 -7.00
C TYR A 63 21.42 -2.80 -8.15
N THR A 64 20.13 -2.73 -8.47
CA THR A 64 19.63 -1.92 -9.59
C THR A 64 18.45 -1.05 -9.21
N ILE A 65 18.42 0.18 -9.71
CA ILE A 65 17.23 1.03 -9.57
C ILE A 65 16.09 0.63 -10.52
N SER A 66 16.38 -0.21 -11.52
CA SER A 66 15.45 -0.54 -12.60
C SER A 66 14.64 -1.80 -12.28
N LEU A 67 13.36 -1.63 -11.97
CA LEU A 67 12.40 -2.72 -11.76
C LEU A 67 12.31 -3.68 -12.96
N ALA A 68 12.57 -3.19 -14.18
CA ALA A 68 12.58 -4.02 -15.39
C ALA A 68 13.72 -5.05 -15.38
N GLN A 69 14.86 -4.72 -14.75
CA GLN A 69 16.00 -5.63 -14.65
C GLN A 69 15.80 -6.72 -13.59
N MET A 70 14.86 -6.51 -12.66
CA MET A 70 14.44 -7.50 -11.67
C MET A 70 13.31 -8.40 -12.20
N ASN A 71 13.51 -9.01 -13.37
CA ASN A 71 12.52 -9.88 -14.04
C ASN A 71 11.13 -9.22 -14.19
N ASN A 72 11.11 -7.94 -14.58
CA ASN A 72 9.89 -7.12 -14.68
C ASN A 72 9.06 -7.09 -13.39
N PHE A 73 9.73 -6.76 -12.28
CA PHE A 73 9.06 -6.60 -11.00
C PHE A 73 7.87 -5.63 -11.11
N SER A 74 6.70 -6.07 -10.69
CA SER A 74 5.49 -5.26 -10.62
C SER A 74 5.01 -5.18 -9.18
N ALA A 75 4.84 -3.94 -8.68
CA ALA A 75 4.21 -3.70 -7.40
C ALA A 75 2.72 -4.04 -7.42
N SER A 76 2.11 -4.15 -6.24
CA SER A 76 0.68 -4.36 -6.06
C SER A 76 -0.14 -3.20 -6.64
N THR A 77 -1.38 -3.46 -7.06
CA THR A 77 -2.24 -2.43 -7.66
C THR A 77 -2.49 -1.26 -6.70
N GLY A 78 -2.18 -0.05 -7.16
CA GLY A 78 -2.33 1.17 -6.36
C GLY A 78 -1.18 1.44 -5.39
N VAL A 79 -0.09 0.65 -5.45
CA VAL A 79 1.18 0.92 -4.78
C VAL A 79 2.20 1.37 -5.84
N THR A 80 2.85 2.48 -5.57
CA THR A 80 4.00 2.98 -6.33
C THR A 80 5.26 2.67 -5.54
N LEU A 81 6.12 1.84 -6.13
CA LEU A 81 7.41 1.46 -5.58
C LEU A 81 8.52 2.19 -6.34
N VAL A 82 9.46 2.78 -5.62
CA VAL A 82 10.63 3.46 -6.20
C VAL A 82 11.87 3.03 -5.46
N VAL A 83 12.87 2.54 -6.19
CA VAL A 83 14.23 2.36 -5.67
C VAL A 83 14.93 3.72 -5.75
N ASN A 84 15.31 4.26 -4.61
CA ASN A 84 15.89 5.59 -4.47
C ASN A 84 17.39 5.58 -4.78
N GLU A 85 18.09 4.57 -4.28
CA GLU A 85 19.51 4.36 -4.50
C GLU A 85 19.80 2.88 -4.68
N ALA A 86 20.74 2.56 -5.56
CA ALA A 86 21.28 1.22 -5.72
C ALA A 86 22.78 1.34 -6.02
N THR A 87 23.59 0.68 -5.20
CA THR A 87 25.06 0.64 -5.29
C THR A 87 25.51 -0.80 -5.07
N PRO A 88 26.74 -1.21 -5.41
CA PRO A 88 27.22 -2.55 -5.06
C PRO A 88 27.23 -2.85 -3.56
N ALA A 89 27.20 -1.82 -2.71
CA ALA A 89 27.28 -1.94 -1.25
C ALA A 89 25.92 -1.80 -0.55
N GLY A 90 24.82 -1.57 -1.27
CA GLY A 90 23.50 -1.41 -0.68
C GLY A 90 22.49 -0.74 -1.61
N TRP A 91 21.21 -0.82 -1.22
CA TRP A 91 20.10 -0.21 -1.93
C TRP A 91 19.05 0.33 -0.95
N SER A 92 18.21 1.23 -1.43
CA SER A 92 17.09 1.76 -0.66
C SER A 92 15.86 2.00 -1.53
N ALA A 93 14.67 1.79 -0.96
CA ALA A 93 13.41 1.95 -1.67
C ALA A 93 12.31 2.53 -0.79
N THR A 94 11.36 3.17 -1.48
CA THR A 94 10.15 3.75 -0.90
C THR A 94 8.93 3.19 -1.61
N ALA A 95 7.97 2.70 -0.83
CA ALA A 95 6.62 2.35 -1.29
C ALA A 95 5.63 3.43 -0.84
N SER A 96 4.73 3.84 -1.73
CA SER A 96 3.69 4.83 -1.45
C SER A 96 2.39 4.49 -2.17
N SER A 97 1.26 4.99 -1.68
CA SER A 97 -0.04 4.85 -2.36
C SER A 97 -0.76 6.19 -2.35
N ALA A 98 -1.49 6.52 -3.42
CA ALA A 98 -2.33 7.72 -3.46
C ALA A 98 -3.53 7.64 -2.49
N THR A 99 -3.84 6.46 -1.95
CA THR A 99 -4.96 6.27 -1.01
C THR A 99 -4.55 6.45 0.46
N THR A 100 -3.24 6.54 0.75
CA THR A 100 -2.71 6.64 2.12
C THR A 100 -1.76 7.82 2.21
N THR A 101 -1.73 8.52 3.35
CA THR A 101 -0.69 9.53 3.62
C THR A 101 0.63 8.88 4.04
N HIS A 102 0.57 7.64 4.51
CA HIS A 102 1.72 6.85 4.91
C HIS A 102 2.59 6.41 3.74
N LYS A 103 3.91 6.46 3.94
CA LYS A 103 4.94 5.90 3.06
C LYS A 103 5.73 4.84 3.82
N CYS A 104 6.11 3.78 3.13
CA CYS A 104 6.94 2.73 3.69
C CYS A 104 8.35 2.77 3.10
N TYR A 105 9.34 2.51 3.93
CA TYR A 105 10.75 2.61 3.60
C TYR A 105 11.47 1.32 3.97
N LEU A 106 12.42 0.93 3.12
CA LEU A 106 13.35 -0.17 3.38
C LEU A 106 14.71 0.18 2.78
N PHE A 107 15.79 -0.14 3.47
CA PHE A 107 17.13 -0.07 2.94
C PHE A 107 17.99 -1.21 3.46
N SER A 108 19.00 -1.58 2.68
CA SER A 108 20.03 -2.55 3.04
C SER A 108 21.41 -2.05 2.63
N GLY A 109 22.43 -2.40 3.41
CA GLY A 109 23.82 -2.03 3.19
C GLY A 109 24.08 -0.55 3.45
N THR A 110 25.00 0.04 2.68
CA THR A 110 25.50 1.41 2.88
C THR A 110 24.74 2.46 2.08
N ALA A 111 23.57 2.13 1.51
CA ALA A 111 22.74 3.10 0.82
C ALA A 111 22.28 4.20 1.77
N THR A 112 22.12 5.43 1.27
CA THR A 112 21.58 6.49 2.12
C THR A 112 20.14 6.13 2.50
N PRO A 113 19.81 6.12 3.79
CA PRO A 113 18.47 5.74 4.19
C PRO A 113 17.47 6.83 3.76
N PRO A 114 16.39 6.49 3.04
CA PRO A 114 15.35 7.45 2.73
C PRO A 114 14.71 7.93 4.03
N ILE A 115 14.33 9.22 4.08
CA ILE A 115 13.85 9.92 5.27
C ILE A 115 12.75 9.08 5.98
N GLY A 116 13.13 8.40 7.07
CA GLY A 116 12.28 7.45 7.80
C GLY A 116 12.92 6.09 8.08
N GLY A 117 13.68 5.51 7.15
CA GLY A 117 14.38 4.26 7.39
C GLY A 117 15.59 4.47 8.30
N MET A 118 15.48 4.26 9.62
CA MET A 118 16.63 4.48 10.53
C MET A 118 17.37 3.19 10.92
N ILE A 119 16.85 2.02 10.52
CA ILE A 119 17.40 0.70 10.87
C ILE A 119 17.38 -0.18 9.62
N GLU A 120 18.53 -0.74 9.27
CA GLU A 120 18.72 -1.62 8.11
C GLU A 120 17.79 -2.84 8.18
N GLY A 121 17.24 -3.27 7.05
CA GLY A 121 16.43 -4.48 6.93
C GLY A 121 15.05 -4.41 7.61
N ARG A 122 14.73 -3.31 8.29
CA ARG A 122 13.42 -3.08 8.92
C ARG A 122 12.56 -2.21 8.02
N ILE A 123 11.37 -2.70 7.68
CA ILE A 123 10.37 -1.87 7.02
C ILE A 123 9.71 -0.94 8.04
N LEU A 124 9.91 0.36 7.86
CA LEU A 124 9.19 1.41 8.60
C LEU A 124 8.12 2.01 7.71
N CYS A 125 6.90 2.19 8.22
CA CYS A 125 5.86 2.96 7.53
C CYS A 125 5.44 4.13 8.41
N GLN A 126 5.47 5.34 7.86
CA GLN A 126 5.12 6.59 8.54
C GLN A 126 4.38 7.53 7.60
#